data_AF-A0A963K2R9-F1
#
_entry.id   AF-A0A963K2R9-F1
#
_cell.length_a   1.000
_cell.length_b   1.000
_cell.length_c   1.000
_cell.angle_alpha   90.00
_cell.angle_beta   90.00
_cell.angle_gamma   90.00
#
_symmetry.space_group_name_H-M   'P 1'
#
loop_
_entity.id
_entity.type
_entity.pdbx_description
1 polymer ?
#
loop_
_entity_poly.entity_id
_entity_poly.type
_entity_poly.pdbx_seq_one_letter_code
_entity_poly.pdbx_strand_id
1 'polypeptide(L)'
;MLRQRLNEVVSDPRFERAIVILIVINAITLGLETSPPVMERVGPLLLAIDRAILFLFVLEIAARWVADFRGFWRDPWRIFDFAVVAVALVPATGAFSVLRAFRVLRILRLVSNIKAIRRVVTGLLQAIPGMGSIVLLLGLIFYIFAVISTKLFAAAFPDWFGSLGESAYTLFQIMTLESWSMG
;
A
#
# COMPACT_ATOMS: atom_id res chain seq x y z
N MET A 1 -9.55 -21.24 27.75
CA MET A 1 -8.37 -22.10 27.46
C MET A 1 -7.84 -21.92 26.04
N LEU A 2 -8.60 -22.21 24.96
CA LEU A 2 -8.10 -22.10 23.57
C LEU A 2 -7.64 -20.68 23.17
N ARG A 3 -8.43 -19.64 23.50
CA ARG A 3 -8.06 -18.23 23.24
C ARG A 3 -6.80 -17.77 23.98
N GLN A 4 -6.59 -18.26 25.20
CA GLN A 4 -5.40 -17.93 26.00
C GLN A 4 -4.14 -18.55 25.39
N ARG A 5 -4.19 -19.84 25.03
CA ARG A 5 -3.08 -20.52 24.35
C ARG A 5 -2.77 -19.90 22.97
N LEU A 6 -3.80 -19.49 22.22
CA LEU A 6 -3.59 -18.77 20.96
C LEU A 6 -2.92 -17.41 21.18
N ASN A 7 -3.33 -16.67 22.22
CA ASN A 7 -2.67 -15.41 22.57
C ASN A 7 -1.20 -15.62 22.97
N GLU A 8 -0.88 -16.66 23.74
CA GLU A 8 0.50 -17.01 24.10
C GLU A 8 1.36 -17.29 22.87
N VAL A 9 0.86 -18.06 21.90
CA VAL A 9 1.59 -18.37 20.65
C VAL A 9 1.75 -17.12 19.77
N VAL A 10 0.68 -16.33 19.60
CA VAL A 10 0.68 -15.15 18.72
C VAL A 10 1.53 -14.02 19.28
N SER A 11 1.68 -13.93 20.61
CA SER A 11 2.51 -12.94 21.29
C SER A 11 3.97 -13.37 21.47
N ASP A 12 4.34 -14.60 21.06
CA ASP A 12 5.71 -15.09 21.16
C ASP A 12 6.63 -14.30 20.20
N PRO A 13 7.74 -13.71 20.67
CA PRO A 13 8.75 -13.06 19.82
C PRO A 13 9.33 -13.96 18.72
N ARG A 14 9.27 -15.29 18.88
CA ARG A 14 9.65 -16.26 17.84
C ARG A 14 8.64 -16.28 16.70
N PHE A 15 7.35 -16.22 17.02
CA PHE A 15 6.28 -16.14 16.04
C PHE A 15 6.39 -14.85 15.24
N GLU A 16 6.58 -13.70 15.90
CA GLU A 16 6.80 -12.42 15.22
C GLU A 16 8.00 -12.46 14.27
N ARG A 17 9.14 -13.01 14.70
CA ARG A 17 10.32 -13.17 13.84
C ARG A 17 10.07 -14.09 12.66
N ALA A 18 9.36 -15.21 12.86
CA ALA A 18 9.01 -16.11 11.78
C ALA A 18 8.15 -15.41 10.71
N ILE A 19 7.16 -14.61 11.12
CA ILE A 19 6.34 -13.83 10.18
C ILE A 19 7.18 -12.81 9.42
N VAL A 20 8.08 -12.08 10.09
CA VAL A 20 8.99 -11.13 9.42
C VAL A 20 9.85 -11.85 8.37
N ILE A 21 10.41 -13.00 8.71
CA ILE A 21 11.20 -13.82 7.76
C ILE A 21 10.34 -14.22 6.55
N LEU A 22 9.10 -14.67 6.77
CA LEU A 22 8.18 -15.00 5.67
C LEU A 22 7.86 -13.80 4.78
N ILE A 23 7.72 -12.60 5.35
CA ILE A 23 7.51 -11.37 4.55
C ILE A 23 8.73 -11.07 3.69
N VAL A 24 9.95 -11.21 4.23
CA VAL A 24 11.19 -10.99 3.46
C VAL A 24 11.31 -12.02 2.34
N ILE A 25 11.06 -13.30 2.61
CA ILE A 25 11.07 -14.36 1.58
C ILE A 25 10.02 -14.04 0.49
N ASN A 26 8.83 -13.60 0.88
CA ASN A 26 7.80 -13.23 -0.08
C ASN A 26 8.19 -12.02 -0.95
N ALA A 27 8.81 -11.00 -0.35
CA ALA A 27 9.32 -9.85 -1.08
C ALA A 27 10.38 -10.25 -2.12
N ILE A 28 11.31 -11.14 -1.74
CA ILE A 28 12.33 -11.69 -2.66
C ILE A 28 11.64 -12.49 -3.78
N THR A 29 10.67 -13.33 -3.43
CA THR A 29 9.89 -14.13 -4.41
C THR A 29 9.20 -13.23 -5.43
N LEU A 30 8.51 -12.18 -4.98
CA LEU A 30 7.88 -11.19 -5.87
C LEU A 30 8.88 -10.47 -6.77
N GLY A 31 10.07 -10.13 -6.25
CA GLY A 31 11.15 -9.56 -7.06
C GLY A 31 11.63 -10.52 -8.15
N LEU A 32 11.78 -11.81 -7.82
CA LEU A 32 12.16 -12.85 -8.78
C LEU A 32 11.08 -13.10 -9.84
N GLU A 33 9.80 -12.95 -9.50
CA GLU A 33 8.68 -13.04 -10.45
C GLU A 33 8.74 -11.97 -11.56
N THR A 34 9.43 -10.85 -11.34
CA THR A 34 9.60 -9.80 -12.36
C THR A 34 10.59 -10.16 -13.46
N SER A 35 11.40 -11.21 -13.27
CA SER A 35 12.45 -11.62 -14.21
C SER A 35 11.96 -12.73 -15.14
N PRO A 36 11.79 -12.46 -16.46
CA PRO A 36 11.40 -13.48 -17.44
C PRO A 36 12.26 -14.75 -17.41
N PRO A 37 13.61 -14.69 -17.40
CA PRO A 37 14.43 -15.91 -17.42
C PRO A 37 14.33 -16.75 -16.15
N VAL A 38 13.98 -16.13 -15.01
CA VAL A 38 13.74 -16.85 -13.76
C VAL A 38 12.37 -17.54 -13.80
N MET A 39 11.35 -16.85 -14.29
CA MET A 39 10.01 -17.39 -14.43
C MET A 39 9.92 -18.58 -15.40
N GLU A 40 10.75 -18.59 -16.45
CA GLU A 40 10.86 -19.75 -17.35
C GLU A 40 11.44 -21.00 -16.68
N ARG A 41 12.40 -20.84 -15.75
CA ARG A 41 13.09 -21.96 -15.10
C ARG A 41 12.40 -22.47 -13.85
N VAL A 42 11.90 -21.56 -13.01
CA VAL A 42 11.37 -21.88 -11.67
C VAL A 42 10.02 -21.19 -11.38
N GLY A 43 9.35 -20.62 -12.39
CA GLY A 43 8.09 -19.89 -12.21
C GLY A 43 7.00 -20.65 -11.46
N PRO A 44 6.69 -21.92 -11.79
CA PRO A 44 5.69 -22.69 -11.05
C PRO A 44 6.02 -22.85 -9.56
N LEU A 45 7.31 -23.01 -9.23
CA LEU A 45 7.78 -23.11 -7.85
C LEU A 45 7.63 -21.78 -7.11
N LEU A 46 8.02 -20.66 -7.73
CA LEU A 46 7.85 -19.31 -7.14
C LEU A 46 6.38 -19.00 -6.86
N LEU A 47 5.49 -19.29 -7.81
CA LEU A 47 4.05 -19.09 -7.63
C LEU A 47 3.45 -20.00 -6.54
N ALA A 48 3.96 -21.23 -6.39
CA ALA A 48 3.55 -22.12 -5.30
C ALA A 48 4.01 -21.58 -3.94
N ILE A 49 5.23 -21.06 -3.86
CA ILE A 49 5.78 -20.41 -2.66
C ILE A 49 4.96 -19.15 -2.31
N ASP A 50 4.66 -18.28 -3.28
CA ASP A 50 3.83 -17.08 -3.04
C ASP A 50 2.46 -17.45 -2.45
N ARG A 51 1.79 -18.45 -3.03
CA ARG A 51 0.49 -18.94 -2.54
C ARG A 51 0.58 -19.55 -1.15
N ALA A 52 1.63 -20.32 -0.87
CA ALA A 52 1.84 -20.92 0.44
C ALA A 52 2.07 -19.84 1.52
N ILE A 53 2.88 -18.82 1.21
CA ILE A 53 3.12 -17.72 2.15
C ILE A 53 1.85 -16.89 2.36
N LEU A 54 1.09 -16.60 1.30
CA LEU A 54 -0.20 -15.92 1.42
C LEU A 54 -1.15 -16.71 2.33
N PHE A 55 -1.23 -18.03 2.17
CA PHE A 55 -2.05 -18.89 3.02
C PHE A 55 -1.61 -18.82 4.50
N LEU A 56 -0.31 -18.85 4.77
CA LEU A 56 0.22 -18.68 6.13
C LEU A 56 -0.14 -17.31 6.74
N PHE A 57 -0.12 -16.24 5.93
CA PHE A 57 -0.56 -14.91 6.37
C PHE A 57 -2.04 -14.84 6.68
N VAL A 58 -2.88 -15.52 5.91
CA VAL A 58 -4.32 -15.63 6.21
C VAL A 58 -4.53 -16.34 7.55
N LEU A 59 -3.83 -17.46 7.77
CA LEU A 59 -3.89 -18.19 9.03
C LEU A 59 -3.41 -17.34 10.22
N GLU A 60 -2.33 -16.59 10.04
CA GLU A 60 -1.79 -15.71 11.07
C GLU A 60 -2.78 -14.60 11.46
N ILE A 61 -3.38 -13.93 10.48
CA ILE A 61 -4.40 -12.90 10.73
C ILE A 61 -5.65 -13.51 11.38
N ALA A 62 -6.10 -14.67 10.90
CA ALA A 62 -7.23 -15.38 11.52
C ALA A 62 -6.94 -15.75 12.98
N ALA A 63 -5.72 -16.22 13.28
CA ALA A 63 -5.30 -16.53 14.65
C ALA A 63 -5.31 -15.27 15.54
N ARG A 64 -4.74 -14.15 15.07
CA ARG A 64 -4.78 -12.86 15.78
C ARG A 64 -6.21 -12.39 16.03
N TRP A 65 -7.08 -12.55 15.04
CA TRP A 65 -8.49 -12.13 15.10
C TRP A 65 -9.31 -12.95 16.10
N VAL A 66 -9.10 -14.28 16.14
CA VAL A 66 -9.76 -15.18 17.10
C VAL A 66 -9.24 -14.97 18.53
N ALA A 67 -7.95 -14.66 18.68
CA ALA A 67 -7.32 -14.46 19.98
C ALA A 67 -7.78 -13.15 20.65
N ASP A 68 -7.95 -12.06 19.88
CA ASP A 68 -8.37 -10.76 20.39
C ASP A 68 -9.19 -9.96 19.36
N PHE A 69 -10.47 -10.31 19.20
CA PHE A 69 -11.36 -9.68 18.23
C PHE A 69 -11.52 -8.16 18.46
N ARG A 70 -11.74 -7.72 19.71
CA ARG A 70 -12.00 -6.30 20.00
C ARG A 70 -10.75 -5.45 19.88
N GLY A 71 -9.59 -5.93 20.34
CA GLY A 71 -8.33 -5.22 20.17
C GLY A 71 -7.85 -5.23 18.71
N PHE A 72 -8.18 -6.26 17.94
CA PHE A 72 -7.88 -6.31 16.50
C PHE A 72 -8.39 -5.08 15.74
N TRP A 73 -9.65 -4.72 15.93
CA TRP A 73 -10.28 -3.58 15.26
C TRP A 73 -9.96 -2.21 15.88
N ARG A 74 -9.15 -2.17 16.95
CA ARG A 74 -8.70 -0.91 17.57
C ARG A 74 -7.24 -0.60 17.26
N ASP A 75 -6.47 -1.58 16.78
CA ASP A 75 -5.07 -1.40 16.37
C ASP A 75 -5.00 -1.11 14.85
N PRO A 76 -4.62 0.12 14.44
CA PRO A 76 -4.51 0.50 13.03
C PRO A 76 -3.59 -0.43 12.23
N TRP A 77 -2.56 -0.99 12.87
CA TRP A 77 -1.59 -1.87 12.20
C TRP A 77 -2.16 -3.25 11.91
N ARG A 78 -3.02 -3.78 12.79
CA ARG A 78 -3.74 -5.04 12.55
C ARG A 78 -4.78 -4.87 11.44
N ILE A 79 -5.48 -3.73 11.41
CA ILE A 79 -6.41 -3.38 10.33
C ILE A 79 -5.68 -3.24 9.00
N PHE A 80 -4.51 -2.58 8.99
CA PHE A 80 -3.66 -2.46 7.81
C PHE A 80 -3.24 -3.82 7.26
N ASP A 81 -2.73 -4.71 8.10
CA ASP A 81 -2.36 -6.07 7.70
C ASP A 81 -3.54 -6.84 7.12
N PHE A 82 -4.72 -6.73 7.75
CA PHE A 82 -5.95 -7.32 7.24
C PHE A 82 -6.31 -6.82 5.85
N ALA A 83 -6.32 -5.51 5.64
CA ALA A 83 -6.66 -4.91 4.36
C ALA A 83 -5.71 -5.38 3.24
N VAL A 84 -4.41 -5.43 3.55
CA VAL A 84 -3.37 -5.84 2.60
C VAL A 84 -3.50 -7.32 2.22
N VAL A 85 -3.76 -8.21 3.18
CA VAL A 85 -4.00 -9.63 2.89
C VAL A 85 -5.34 -9.86 2.19
N ALA A 86 -6.37 -9.09 2.54
CA ALA A 86 -7.67 -9.14 1.88
C ALA A 86 -7.58 -8.77 0.40
N VAL A 87 -6.85 -7.70 0.05
CA VAL A 87 -6.59 -7.33 -1.36
C VAL A 87 -5.83 -8.44 -2.10
N ALA A 88 -4.86 -9.08 -1.43
CA ALA A 88 -4.10 -10.17 -2.04
C ALA A 88 -4.93 -11.44 -2.31
N LEU A 89 -6.01 -11.66 -1.55
CA LEU A 89 -6.96 -12.77 -1.75
C LEU A 89 -7.91 -12.57 -2.93
N VAL A 90 -8.13 -11.33 -3.37
CA VAL A 90 -9.08 -11.05 -4.45
C VAL A 90 -8.61 -11.71 -5.76
N PRO A 91 -9.46 -12.50 -6.43
CA PRO A 91 -9.15 -13.07 -7.73
C PRO A 91 -8.91 -11.96 -8.76
N ALA A 92 -7.68 -11.86 -9.28
CA ALA A 92 -7.29 -10.85 -10.26
C ALA A 92 -7.57 -11.33 -11.70
N THR A 93 -8.85 -11.60 -12.00
CA THR A 93 -9.35 -12.04 -13.31
C THR A 93 -10.14 -10.93 -14.01
N GLY A 94 -10.06 -10.86 -15.35
CA GLY A 94 -10.82 -9.89 -16.16
C GLY A 94 -10.51 -8.43 -15.81
N ALA A 95 -11.54 -7.64 -15.56
CA ALA A 95 -11.44 -6.21 -15.22
C ALA A 95 -10.62 -5.93 -13.94
N PHE A 96 -10.41 -6.93 -13.08
CA PHE A 96 -9.63 -6.80 -11.85
C PHE A 96 -8.16 -7.25 -12.00
N SER A 97 -7.65 -7.34 -13.22
CA SER A 97 -6.24 -7.72 -13.49
C SER A 97 -5.23 -6.80 -12.77
N VAL A 98 -5.56 -5.50 -12.62
CA VAL A 98 -4.75 -4.52 -11.87
C VAL A 98 -4.60 -4.89 -10.39
N LEU A 99 -5.57 -5.62 -9.80
CA LEU A 99 -5.46 -6.11 -8.41
C LEU A 99 -4.29 -7.07 -8.20
N ARG A 100 -3.80 -7.70 -9.27
CA ARG A 100 -2.57 -8.50 -9.22
C ARG A 100 -1.37 -7.65 -8.83
N ALA A 101 -1.26 -6.42 -9.33
CA ALA A 101 -0.15 -5.52 -9.01
C ALA A 101 -0.19 -5.11 -7.53
N PHE A 102 -1.38 -4.85 -6.98
CA PHE A 102 -1.55 -4.50 -5.57
C PHE A 102 -1.12 -5.59 -4.59
N ARG A 103 -0.89 -6.83 -5.04
CA ARG A 103 -0.26 -7.88 -4.21
C ARG A 103 1.10 -7.47 -3.66
N VAL A 104 1.83 -6.60 -4.35
CA VAL A 104 3.12 -6.04 -3.91
C VAL A 104 2.97 -5.24 -2.61
N LEU A 105 1.78 -4.69 -2.34
CA LEU A 105 1.51 -3.96 -1.10
C LEU A 105 1.71 -4.84 0.14
N ARG A 106 1.68 -6.17 0.01
CA ARG A 106 1.96 -7.09 1.13
C ARG A 106 3.37 -6.99 1.68
N ILE A 107 4.31 -6.44 0.92
CA ILE A 107 5.66 -6.11 1.41
C ILE A 107 5.59 -5.00 2.46
N LEU A 108 4.60 -4.10 2.38
CA LEU A 108 4.40 -3.04 3.37
C LEU A 108 4.06 -3.58 4.77
N ARG A 109 3.73 -4.88 4.91
CA ARG A 109 3.61 -5.53 6.22
C ARG A 109 4.92 -5.56 7.01
N LEU A 110 6.06 -5.28 6.38
CA LEU A 110 7.30 -4.98 7.11
C LEU A 110 7.13 -3.73 7.99
N VAL A 111 6.36 -2.75 7.55
CA VAL A 111 6.07 -1.52 8.33
C VAL A 111 5.31 -1.85 9.60
N SER A 112 4.26 -2.68 9.50
CA SER A 112 3.48 -3.09 10.67
C SER A 112 4.29 -4.00 11.60
N ASN A 113 5.09 -4.93 11.08
CA ASN A 113 5.76 -5.94 11.92
C ASN A 113 7.12 -5.51 12.48
N ILE A 114 7.80 -4.53 11.89
CA ILE A 114 9.08 -4.01 12.39
C ILE A 114 8.83 -2.74 13.21
N LYS A 115 8.99 -2.85 14.55
CA LYS A 115 8.75 -1.75 15.50
C LYS A 115 9.46 -0.45 15.16
N ALA A 116 10.70 -0.53 14.64
CA ALA A 116 11.46 0.64 14.23
C ALA A 116 10.80 1.38 13.06
N ILE A 117 10.38 0.65 12.02
CA ILE A 117 9.69 1.23 10.85
C ILE A 117 8.31 1.76 11.26
N ARG A 118 7.58 1.00 12.07
CA ARG A 118 6.29 1.42 12.64
C ARG A 118 6.41 2.77 13.34
N ARG A 119 7.46 2.97 14.16
CA ARG A 119 7.69 4.24 14.87
C ARG A 119 7.91 5.40 13.92
N VAL A 120 8.74 5.21 12.88
CA VAL A 120 9.01 6.24 11.87
C VAL A 120 7.72 6.62 11.14
N VAL A 121 6.99 5.64 10.61
CA VAL A 121 5.74 5.89 9.86
C VAL A 121 4.67 6.51 10.76
N THR A 122 4.53 6.05 12.01
CA THR A 122 3.63 6.69 12.98
C THR A 122 3.98 8.16 13.19
N GLY A 123 5.27 8.48 13.34
CA GLY A 123 5.72 9.87 13.50
C GLY A 123 5.38 10.74 12.29
N LEU A 124 5.59 10.21 11.07
CA LEU A 124 5.20 10.89 9.83
C LEU A 124 3.68 11.13 9.77
N LEU A 125 2.88 10.12 10.07
CA LEU A 125 1.41 10.24 10.07
C LEU A 125 0.90 11.20 11.14
N GLN A 126 1.55 11.26 12.31
CA GLN A 126 1.20 12.19 13.39
C GLN A 126 1.53 13.65 13.06
N ALA A 127 2.44 13.91 12.11
CA ALA A 127 2.73 15.26 11.64
C ALA A 127 1.63 15.81 10.71
N ILE A 128 0.91 14.94 9.99
CA ILE A 128 -0.08 15.34 8.97
C ILE A 128 -1.22 16.22 9.54
N PRO A 129 -1.87 15.89 10.68
CA PRO A 129 -2.94 16.73 11.22
C PRO A 129 -2.54 18.17 11.50
N GLY A 130 -1.29 18.40 11.94
CA GLY A 130 -0.76 19.74 12.19
C GLY A 130 -0.64 20.60 10.92
N MET A 131 -0.61 19.97 9.74
CA MET A 131 -0.55 20.63 8.44
C MET A 131 -1.91 20.78 7.77
N GLY A 132 -3.00 20.32 8.39
CA GLY A 132 -4.33 20.26 7.77
C GLY A 132 -4.81 21.60 7.19
N SER A 133 -4.63 22.70 7.92
CA SER A 133 -4.99 24.05 7.46
C SER A 133 -4.20 24.49 6.23
N ILE A 134 -2.91 24.14 6.16
CA ILE A 134 -2.04 24.47 5.03
C ILE A 134 -2.45 23.64 3.81
N VAL A 135 -2.69 22.34 3.99
CA VAL A 135 -3.16 21.45 2.92
C VAL A 135 -4.50 21.93 2.36
N LEU A 136 -5.43 22.36 3.22
CA LEU A 136 -6.72 22.91 2.79
C LEU A 136 -6.56 24.21 2.01
N LEU A 137 -5.73 25.14 2.50
CA LEU A 137 -5.47 26.41 1.82
C LEU A 137 -4.81 26.18 0.46
N LEU A 138 -3.76 25.36 0.40
CA LEU A 138 -3.08 25.01 -0.85
C LEU A 138 -4.04 24.29 -1.81
N GLY A 139 -4.87 23.36 -1.32
CA GLY A 139 -5.87 22.68 -2.14
C GLY A 139 -6.92 23.64 -2.73
N LEU A 140 -7.36 24.64 -1.97
CA LEU A 140 -8.28 25.67 -2.46
C LEU A 140 -7.64 26.54 -3.54
N ILE A 141 -6.41 27.00 -3.30
CA ILE A 141 -5.63 27.77 -4.29
C ILE A 141 -5.47 26.93 -5.56
N PHE A 142 -5.04 25.69 -5.41
CA PHE A 142 -4.83 24.76 -6.53
C PHE A 142 -6.09 24.56 -7.36
N TYR A 143 -7.25 24.39 -6.70
CA TYR A 143 -8.54 24.27 -7.38
C TYR A 143 -8.93 25.54 -8.15
N ILE A 144 -8.77 26.72 -7.54
CA ILE A 144 -9.08 28.00 -8.20
C ILE A 144 -8.23 28.17 -9.46
N PHE A 145 -6.93 27.90 -9.36
CA PHE A 145 -6.03 27.97 -10.50
C PHE A 145 -6.36 26.93 -11.57
N ALA A 146 -6.74 25.71 -11.21
CA ALA A 146 -7.16 24.70 -12.18
C ALA A 146 -8.38 25.15 -12.99
N VAL A 147 -9.37 25.79 -12.34
CA VAL A 147 -10.55 26.35 -13.04
C VAL A 147 -10.15 27.50 -13.95
N ILE A 148 -9.31 28.43 -13.49
CA ILE A 148 -8.84 29.57 -14.28
C ILE A 148 -8.07 29.07 -15.51
N SER A 149 -7.09 28.18 -15.32
CA SER A 149 -6.28 27.64 -16.40
C SER A 149 -7.11 26.86 -17.42
N THR A 150 -8.11 26.08 -16.98
CA THR A 150 -9.05 25.42 -17.90
C THR A 150 -9.77 26.46 -18.76
N LYS A 151 -10.31 27.52 -18.15
CA LYS A 151 -11.08 28.55 -18.88
C LYS A 151 -10.21 29.38 -19.84
N LEU A 152 -8.96 29.63 -19.48
CA LEU A 152 -8.05 30.45 -20.27
C LEU A 152 -7.40 29.66 -21.41
N PHE A 153 -6.99 28.41 -21.14
CA PHE A 153 -6.07 27.68 -22.00
C PHE A 153 -6.66 26.46 -22.68
N ALA A 154 -7.84 25.95 -22.29
CA ALA A 154 -8.43 24.73 -22.86
C ALA A 154 -8.57 24.77 -24.40
N ALA A 155 -8.88 25.94 -24.96
CA ALA A 155 -9.09 26.07 -26.41
C ALA A 155 -7.78 26.01 -27.21
N ALA A 156 -6.68 26.52 -26.64
CA ALA A 156 -5.37 26.58 -27.30
C ALA A 156 -4.49 25.36 -26.97
N PHE A 157 -4.64 24.81 -25.76
CA PHE A 157 -3.82 23.75 -25.19
C PHE A 157 -4.69 22.67 -24.54
N PRO A 158 -5.49 21.93 -25.33
CA PRO A 158 -6.45 20.96 -24.82
C PRO A 158 -5.80 19.78 -24.08
N ASP A 159 -4.60 19.34 -24.49
CA ASP A 159 -3.93 18.20 -23.84
C ASP A 159 -3.50 18.49 -22.39
N TRP A 160 -3.24 19.77 -22.07
CA TRP A 160 -2.76 20.19 -20.75
C TRP A 160 -3.84 20.85 -19.90
N PHE A 161 -4.81 21.53 -20.53
CA PHE A 161 -5.80 22.34 -19.85
C PHE A 161 -7.24 22.09 -20.33
N GLY A 162 -7.48 21.07 -21.17
CA GLY A 162 -8.79 20.80 -21.80
C GLY A 162 -9.90 20.51 -20.78
N SER A 163 -9.54 19.90 -19.66
CA SER A 163 -10.41 19.59 -18.55
C SER A 163 -9.84 20.08 -17.22
N LEU A 164 -10.68 20.08 -16.19
CA LEU A 164 -10.26 20.42 -14.83
C LEU A 164 -9.18 19.45 -14.32
N GLY A 165 -9.27 18.17 -14.67
CA GLY A 165 -8.32 17.14 -14.27
C GLY A 165 -6.95 17.31 -14.93
N GLU A 166 -6.94 17.60 -16.24
CA GLU A 166 -5.70 17.89 -16.98
C GLU A 166 -5.05 19.17 -16.44
N SER A 167 -5.83 20.24 -16.23
CA SER A 167 -5.33 21.48 -15.63
C SER A 167 -4.73 21.25 -14.24
N ALA A 168 -5.40 20.44 -13.41
CA ALA A 168 -4.88 20.08 -12.10
C ALA A 168 -3.57 19.27 -12.20
N TYR A 169 -3.47 18.34 -13.14
CA TYR A 169 -2.23 17.58 -13.36
C TYR A 169 -1.08 18.48 -13.84
N THR A 170 -1.34 19.34 -14.83
CA THR A 170 -0.35 20.29 -15.35
C THR A 170 0.11 21.29 -14.29
N LEU A 171 -0.81 21.80 -13.48
CA LEU A 171 -0.46 22.67 -12.35
C LEU A 171 0.36 21.94 -11.28
N PHE A 172 0.16 20.62 -11.10
CA PHE A 172 0.98 19.82 -10.19
C PHE A 172 2.40 19.71 -10.71
N GLN A 173 2.55 19.45 -12.02
CA GLN A 173 3.85 19.42 -12.70
C GLN A 173 4.59 20.77 -12.54
N ILE A 174 3.89 21.89 -12.80
CA ILE A 174 4.42 23.25 -12.59
C ILE A 174 4.80 23.49 -11.12
N MET A 175 3.98 23.06 -10.16
CA MET A 175 4.28 23.18 -8.73
C MET A 175 5.54 22.40 -8.34
N THR A 176 5.79 21.24 -8.97
CA THR A 176 7.04 20.48 -8.80
C THR A 176 8.23 21.05 -9.56
N LEU A 177 8.04 22.15 -10.29
CA LEU A 177 9.02 22.80 -11.15
C LEU A 177 9.57 21.88 -12.26
N GLU A 178 8.83 20.83 -12.60
CA GLU A 178 9.22 19.89 -13.64
C GLU A 178 8.84 20.48 -14.99
N SER A 179 9.85 20.75 -15.84
CA SER A 179 9.72 21.26 -17.22
C SER A 179 8.79 22.47 -17.42
N TRP A 180 8.48 23.23 -16.36
CA TRP A 180 7.43 24.24 -16.33
C TRP A 180 7.62 25.42 -17.31
N SER A 181 8.85 25.65 -17.79
CA SER A 181 9.17 26.74 -18.73
C SER A 181 9.55 26.26 -20.13
N MET A 182 9.95 25.00 -20.29
CA MET A 182 10.53 24.46 -21.54
C MET A 182 9.69 23.32 -22.13
N GLY A 183 8.65 22.87 -21.40
CA GLY A 183 7.73 21.81 -21.80
C GLY A 183 6.54 22.30 -22.61
#